data_AF-A0A945FLZ1-F1
#
_entry.id   AF-A0A945FLZ1-F1
#
_cell.length_a   1.000
_cell.length_b   1.000
_cell.length_c   1.000
_cell.angle_alpha   90.00
_cell.angle_beta   90.00
_cell.angle_gamma   90.00
#
_symmetry.space_group_name_H-M   'P 1'
#
loop_
_entity.id
_entity.type
_entity.pdbx_description
1 polymer ?
#
loop_
_entity_poly.entity_id
_entity_poly.type
_entity_poly.pdbx_seq_one_letter_code
_entity_poly.pdbx_strand_id
1 'polypeptide(L)'
;MATTKKPAKPRKPRQTGKTTKRKSKAKQKPSLRKKTWNVIKKPVLKLSALLVFIFVCYLGYLDYTVREQFEGKRWAIPARVYASPVELYAGSKINAQQLISLLKKLHYRADSTLSSQATYKKSAQTVSLKTRQFVFWDKTQQVQHMRIAFSATEVRSI
;
A
#
# COMPACT_ATOMS: atom_id res chain seq x y z
N MET A 1 30.28 -14.78 103.67
CA MET A 1 29.14 -13.82 103.67
C MET A 1 27.88 -14.59 103.27
N ALA A 2 26.77 -14.35 103.99
CA ALA A 2 25.37 -14.69 103.69
C ALA A 2 25.01 -16.21 103.59
N THR A 3 24.41 -16.86 104.61
CA THR A 3 22.96 -16.91 104.98
C THR A 3 22.08 -17.58 103.90
N THR A 4 21.05 -18.41 104.10
CA THR A 4 20.30 -19.05 105.21
C THR A 4 19.05 -19.71 104.57
N LYS A 5 18.49 -20.78 105.21
CA LYS A 5 17.08 -21.30 105.13
C LYS A 5 16.57 -22.11 103.91
N LYS A 6 16.47 -23.44 104.08
CA LYS A 6 15.27 -24.27 104.49
C LYS A 6 13.86 -23.74 104.10
N PRO A 7 12.76 -24.55 104.11
CA PRO A 7 12.37 -25.87 103.53
C PRO A 7 11.02 -25.84 102.72
N ALA A 8 10.52 -27.04 102.34
CA ALA A 8 9.11 -27.50 102.39
C ALA A 8 8.28 -27.68 101.08
N LYS A 9 7.70 -28.90 100.98
CA LYS A 9 6.64 -29.41 100.07
C LYS A 9 5.33 -28.61 100.25
N PRO A 10 4.45 -28.37 99.24
CA PRO A 10 3.42 -29.37 98.86
C PRO A 10 2.78 -29.26 97.43
N ARG A 11 2.00 -30.31 97.08
CA ARG A 11 0.80 -30.48 96.20
C ARG A 11 0.54 -29.65 94.90
N LYS A 12 0.06 -30.39 93.88
CA LYS A 12 -0.61 -30.02 92.59
C LYS A 12 -1.61 -28.86 92.68
N PRO A 13 -1.77 -28.12 91.55
CA PRO A 13 -3.10 -27.84 91.02
C PRO A 13 -3.27 -28.08 89.51
N ARG A 14 -4.54 -28.03 89.11
CA ARG A 14 -5.18 -28.39 87.84
C ARG A 14 -5.68 -27.11 87.14
N GLN A 15 -5.76 -27.14 85.80
CA GLN A 15 -6.43 -26.19 84.86
C GLN A 15 -5.72 -24.82 84.66
N THR A 16 -5.63 -24.23 83.47
CA THR A 16 -6.71 -23.81 82.56
C THR A 16 -6.13 -23.35 81.21
N GLY A 17 -6.94 -23.41 80.15
CA GLY A 17 -6.88 -22.45 79.04
C GLY A 17 -6.35 -22.97 77.71
N LYS A 18 -7.27 -23.20 76.75
CA LYS A 18 -7.40 -22.37 75.54
C LYS A 18 -8.47 -22.94 74.61
N THR A 19 -9.54 -22.18 74.48
CA THR A 19 -10.51 -22.23 73.39
C THR A 19 -9.77 -22.10 72.06
N THR A 20 -9.76 -23.16 71.25
CA THR A 20 -9.39 -23.05 69.83
C THR A 20 -10.63 -23.36 69.01
N LYS A 21 -11.19 -22.32 68.40
CA LYS A 21 -12.25 -22.41 67.39
C LYS A 21 -11.79 -23.39 66.30
N ARG A 22 -12.38 -24.59 66.32
CA ARG A 22 -12.22 -25.60 65.28
C ARG A 22 -12.95 -25.08 64.03
N LYS A 23 -12.22 -24.45 63.10
CA LYS A 23 -12.71 -24.14 61.76
C LYS A 23 -13.15 -25.46 61.12
N SER A 24 -14.46 -25.67 60.99
CA SER A 24 -14.98 -26.76 60.20
C SER A 24 -14.58 -26.50 58.74
N LYS A 25 -13.80 -27.41 58.16
CA LYS A 25 -13.56 -27.41 56.71
C LYS A 25 -14.89 -27.76 56.05
N ALA A 26 -15.59 -26.74 55.55
CA ALA A 26 -16.72 -26.94 54.65
C ALA A 26 -16.20 -27.68 53.42
N LYS A 27 -16.63 -28.95 53.26
CA LYS A 27 -16.34 -29.75 52.08
C LYS A 27 -16.97 -29.04 50.88
N GLN A 28 -16.13 -28.51 49.99
CA GLN A 28 -16.59 -27.96 48.72
C GLN A 28 -17.19 -29.12 47.89
N LYS A 29 -18.49 -29.03 47.61
CA LYS A 29 -19.16 -29.94 46.67
C LYS A 29 -18.46 -29.86 45.31
N PRO A 30 -18.27 -30.97 44.58
CA PRO A 30 -17.59 -30.94 43.29
C PRO A 30 -18.42 -30.08 42.34
N SER A 31 -17.78 -29.09 41.74
CA SER A 31 -18.40 -28.13 40.85
C SER A 31 -18.86 -28.80 39.55
N LEU A 32 -20.12 -29.24 39.49
CA LEU A 32 -20.77 -29.73 38.27
C LEU A 32 -20.66 -28.73 37.11
N ARG A 33 -20.52 -27.43 37.41
CA ARG A 33 -20.27 -26.33 36.47
C ARG A 33 -18.97 -26.44 35.66
N LYS A 34 -17.90 -27.04 36.20
CA LYS A 34 -16.64 -27.24 35.45
C LYS A 34 -16.71 -28.47 34.54
N LYS A 35 -17.56 -29.45 34.88
CA LYS A 35 -17.75 -30.68 34.09
C LYS A 35 -18.59 -30.41 32.85
N THR A 36 -19.68 -29.63 32.95
CA THR A 36 -20.49 -29.23 31.79
C THR A 36 -19.72 -28.33 30.82
N TRP A 37 -18.82 -27.47 31.33
CA TRP A 37 -17.97 -26.60 30.52
C TRP A 37 -17.00 -27.38 29.61
N ASN A 38 -16.39 -28.45 30.10
CA ASN A 38 -15.50 -29.29 29.29
C ASN A 38 -16.26 -30.19 28.29
N VAL A 39 -17.53 -30.51 28.57
CA VAL A 39 -18.38 -31.29 27.66
C VAL A 39 -18.93 -30.42 26.52
N ILE A 40 -19.17 -29.13 26.76
CA ILE A 40 -19.61 -28.16 25.72
C ILE A 40 -18.43 -27.61 24.92
N LYS A 41 -17.26 -27.41 25.53
CA LYS A 41 -16.06 -26.92 24.83
C LYS A 41 -15.54 -27.87 23.74
N LYS A 42 -15.60 -29.18 23.96
CA LYS A 42 -15.11 -30.18 22.99
C LYS A 42 -15.89 -30.17 21.66
N PRO A 43 -17.24 -30.21 21.62
CA PRO A 43 -17.99 -30.11 20.38
C PRO A 43 -17.88 -28.72 19.74
N VAL A 44 -17.82 -27.64 20.54
CA VAL A 44 -17.60 -26.29 20.00
C VAL A 44 -16.23 -26.16 19.32
N LEU A 45 -15.17 -26.73 19.90
CA LEU A 45 -13.84 -26.73 19.29
C LEU A 45 -13.81 -27.54 17.99
N LYS A 46 -14.47 -28.70 17.96
CA LYS A 46 -14.60 -29.52 16.74
C LYS A 46 -15.41 -28.80 15.65
N LEU A 47 -16.51 -28.16 16.02
CA LEU A 47 -17.33 -27.38 15.10
C LEU A 47 -16.57 -26.17 14.57
N SER A 48 -15.82 -25.47 15.44
CA SER A 48 -14.95 -24.36 15.05
C SER A 48 -13.86 -24.82 14.08
N ALA A 49 -13.22 -25.97 14.33
CA ALA A 49 -12.22 -26.53 13.42
C ALA A 49 -12.82 -26.87 12.04
N LEU A 50 -14.04 -27.43 12.01
CA LEU A 50 -14.77 -27.69 10.76
C LEU A 50 -15.07 -26.38 10.00
N LEU A 51 -15.53 -25.36 10.71
CA LEU A 51 -15.87 -24.07 10.14
C LEU A 51 -14.64 -23.37 9.55
N VAL A 52 -13.50 -23.42 10.27
CA VAL A 52 -12.21 -22.93 9.79
C VAL A 52 -11.76 -23.70 8.55
N PHE A 53 -11.91 -25.02 8.52
CA PHE A 53 -11.55 -25.83 7.35
C PHE A 53 -12.34 -25.45 6.10
N ILE A 54 -13.67 -25.30 6.23
CA ILE A 54 -14.55 -24.84 5.14
C ILE A 54 -14.13 -23.43 4.69
N PHE A 55 -13.84 -22.53 5.63
CA PHE A 55 -13.42 -21.17 5.32
C PHE A 55 -12.09 -21.12 4.55
N VAL A 56 -11.11 -21.96 4.92
CA VAL A 56 -9.83 -22.07 4.20
C VAL A 56 -10.04 -22.61 2.78
N CYS A 57 -10.90 -23.62 2.60
CA CYS A 57 -11.24 -24.13 1.27
C CYS A 57 -11.90 -23.05 0.41
N TYR A 58 -12.81 -22.27 0.99
CA TYR A 58 -13.48 -21.16 0.30
C TYR A 58 -12.51 -20.04 -0.08
N LEU A 59 -11.57 -19.68 0.79
CA LEU A 59 -10.49 -18.74 0.46
C LEU A 59 -9.63 -19.22 -0.71
N GLY A 60 -9.31 -20.52 -0.76
CA GLY A 60 -8.58 -21.11 -1.87
C GLY A 60 -9.35 -21.04 -3.19
N TYR A 61 -10.65 -21.32 -3.17
CA TYR A 61 -11.52 -21.15 -4.35
C TYR A 61 -11.58 -19.69 -4.81
N LEU A 62 -11.69 -18.75 -3.87
CA LEU A 62 -11.73 -17.32 -4.18
C LEU A 62 -10.39 -16.85 -4.75
N ASP A 63 -9.27 -17.30 -4.19
CA ASP A 63 -7.93 -17.01 -4.71
C ASP A 63 -7.75 -17.56 -6.14
N TYR A 64 -8.19 -18.78 -6.43
CA TYR A 64 -8.20 -19.33 -7.78
C TYR A 64 -9.02 -18.46 -8.74
N THR A 65 -10.26 -18.13 -8.36
CA THR A 65 -11.18 -17.32 -9.18
C THR A 65 -10.61 -15.93 -9.47
N VAL A 66 -10.04 -15.29 -8.46
CA VAL A 66 -9.37 -13.98 -8.60
C VAL A 66 -8.18 -14.11 -9.53
N ARG A 67 -7.29 -15.10 -9.34
CA ARG A 67 -6.16 -15.30 -10.25
C ARG A 67 -6.60 -15.52 -11.68
N GLU A 68 -7.62 -16.32 -11.92
CA GLU A 68 -8.13 -16.57 -13.28
C GLU A 68 -8.67 -15.28 -13.94
N GLN A 69 -9.45 -14.48 -13.21
CA GLN A 69 -10.03 -13.23 -13.73
C GLN A 69 -8.99 -12.12 -13.92
N PHE A 70 -7.96 -12.08 -13.06
CA PHE A 70 -6.95 -11.03 -13.09
C PHE A 70 -5.73 -11.41 -13.93
N GLU A 71 -5.32 -12.67 -14.04
CA GLU A 71 -4.15 -13.06 -14.85
C GLU A 71 -4.38 -12.90 -16.36
N GLY A 72 -5.61 -13.05 -16.85
CA GLY A 72 -5.93 -12.88 -18.29
C GLY A 72 -6.11 -11.43 -18.76
N LYS A 73 -6.39 -10.47 -17.87
CA LYS A 73 -6.82 -9.09 -18.23
C LYS A 73 -6.06 -7.96 -17.54
N ARG A 74 -4.94 -8.23 -16.86
CA ARG A 74 -4.21 -7.21 -16.10
C ARG A 74 -3.67 -6.04 -16.93
N TRP A 75 -3.46 -6.22 -18.23
CA TRP A 75 -2.95 -5.19 -19.11
C TRP A 75 -3.63 -5.21 -20.47
N ALA A 76 -4.89 -4.73 -20.55
CA ALA A 76 -5.40 -4.20 -21.81
C ALA A 76 -4.70 -2.86 -22.05
N ILE A 77 -3.49 -2.89 -22.63
CA ILE A 77 -2.85 -1.64 -23.07
C ILE A 77 -3.72 -1.13 -24.22
N PRO A 78 -4.40 0.02 -24.06
CA PRO A 78 -5.20 0.56 -25.15
C PRO A 78 -4.28 0.85 -26.32
N ALA A 79 -4.73 0.52 -27.53
CA ALA A 79 -4.01 0.91 -28.72
C ALA A 79 -3.91 2.44 -28.76
N ARG A 80 -2.68 2.97 -28.84
CA ARG A 80 -2.44 4.40 -29.05
C ARG A 80 -2.47 4.65 -30.56
N VAL A 81 -3.50 5.34 -31.03
CA VAL A 81 -3.59 5.75 -32.43
C VAL A 81 -2.96 7.13 -32.57
N TYR A 82 -1.85 7.21 -33.31
CA TYR A 82 -1.20 8.46 -33.66
C TYR A 82 -1.61 8.87 -35.08
N ALA A 83 -1.70 10.17 -35.33
CA ALA A 83 -1.85 10.69 -36.68
C ALA A 83 -0.50 10.64 -37.43
N SER A 84 -0.55 10.92 -38.74
CA SER A 84 0.65 11.09 -39.57
C SER A 84 1.63 12.06 -38.91
N PRO A 85 2.94 11.73 -38.87
CA PRO A 85 3.95 12.69 -38.45
C PRO A 85 3.96 13.90 -39.40
N VAL A 86 4.22 15.08 -38.84
CA VAL A 86 4.40 16.30 -39.62
C VAL A 86 5.89 16.44 -39.92
N GLU A 87 6.23 16.39 -41.20
CA GLU A 87 7.60 16.57 -41.67
C GLU A 87 7.86 18.05 -41.99
N LEU A 88 8.94 18.59 -41.43
CA LEU A 88 9.38 19.96 -41.67
C LEU A 88 10.73 19.91 -42.39
N TYR A 89 10.81 20.62 -43.50
CA TYR A 89 12.01 20.79 -44.32
C TYR A 89 12.00 22.20 -44.93
N ALA A 90 13.17 22.68 -45.35
CA ALA A 90 13.28 23.96 -46.04
C ALA A 90 12.48 23.94 -47.36
N GLY A 91 11.64 24.95 -47.57
CA GLY A 91 10.68 25.01 -48.69
C GLY A 91 9.29 24.44 -48.37
N SER A 92 9.06 23.90 -47.16
CA SER A 92 7.72 23.45 -46.76
C SER A 92 6.76 24.64 -46.68
N LYS A 93 5.59 24.53 -47.31
CA LYS A 93 4.54 25.58 -47.38
C LYS A 93 3.75 25.72 -46.08
N ILE A 94 4.45 25.93 -44.97
CA ILE A 94 3.87 26.14 -43.64
C ILE A 94 4.37 27.47 -43.07
N ASN A 95 3.44 28.31 -42.64
CA ASN A 95 3.76 29.58 -41.97
C ASN A 95 3.99 29.34 -40.46
N ALA A 96 4.79 30.19 -39.83
CA ALA A 96 5.00 30.24 -38.38
C ALA A 96 3.69 30.15 -37.56
N GLN A 97 2.61 30.83 -37.95
CA GLN A 97 1.33 30.76 -37.22
C GLN A 97 0.66 29.38 -37.32
N GLN A 98 0.76 28.73 -38.48
CA GLN A 98 0.24 27.37 -38.68
C GLN A 98 1.04 26.38 -37.84
N LEU A 99 2.38 26.51 -37.81
CA LEU A 99 3.21 25.67 -36.95
C LEU A 99 2.83 25.85 -35.47
N ILE A 100 2.65 27.07 -34.99
CA ILE A 100 2.25 27.33 -33.60
C ILE A 100 0.88 26.70 -33.29
N SER A 101 -0.07 26.78 -34.21
CA SER A 101 -1.38 26.12 -34.06
C SER A 101 -1.24 24.59 -33.95
N LEU A 102 -0.41 23.99 -34.80
CA LEU A 102 -0.09 22.55 -34.71
C LEU A 102 0.57 22.19 -33.37
N LEU A 103 1.58 22.96 -32.95
CA LEU A 103 2.26 22.76 -31.67
C LEU A 103 1.28 22.81 -30.49
N LYS A 104 0.34 23.78 -30.49
CA LYS A 104 -0.72 23.87 -29.47
C LYS A 104 -1.64 22.64 -29.47
N LYS A 105 -2.03 22.15 -30.65
CA LYS A 105 -2.83 20.90 -30.78
C LYS A 105 -2.06 19.68 -30.25
N LEU A 106 -0.75 19.68 -30.39
CA LEU A 106 0.14 18.64 -29.85
C LEU A 106 0.48 18.84 -28.36
N HIS A 107 -0.17 19.79 -27.68
CA HIS A 107 0.05 20.16 -26.28
C HIS A 107 1.45 20.69 -25.97
N TYR A 108 2.14 21.28 -26.95
CA TYR A 108 3.36 22.02 -26.69
C TYR A 108 3.06 23.36 -26.01
N ARG A 109 3.92 23.75 -25.06
CA ARG A 109 3.75 24.97 -24.26
C ARG A 109 4.68 26.08 -24.72
N ALA A 110 4.22 27.33 -24.62
CA ALA A 110 5.09 28.47 -24.86
C ALA A 110 6.00 28.68 -23.63
N ASP A 111 7.31 28.67 -23.83
CA ASP A 111 8.32 28.94 -22.79
C ASP A 111 9.42 29.81 -23.40
N SER A 112 9.71 30.94 -22.78
CA SER A 112 10.74 31.88 -23.23
C SER A 112 12.18 31.34 -23.08
N THR A 113 12.36 30.35 -22.21
CA THR A 113 13.66 29.75 -21.85
C THR A 113 13.90 28.37 -22.46
N LEU A 114 12.86 27.73 -23.03
CA LEU A 114 12.93 26.36 -23.57
C LEU A 114 13.52 25.35 -22.55
N SER A 115 13.16 25.52 -21.28
CA SER A 115 13.72 24.73 -20.18
C SER A 115 13.29 23.26 -20.27
N SER A 116 12.00 23.02 -20.48
CA SER A 116 11.39 21.69 -20.52
C SER A 116 11.16 21.16 -21.93
N GLN A 117 10.99 19.85 -22.08
CA GLN A 117 10.60 19.23 -23.35
C GLN A 117 9.18 19.67 -23.75
N ALA A 118 8.85 19.52 -25.03
CA ALA A 118 7.57 19.95 -25.59
C ALA A 118 7.29 21.44 -25.37
N THR A 119 8.32 22.28 -25.51
CA THR A 119 8.19 23.74 -25.39
C THR A 119 8.63 24.44 -26.66
N TYR A 120 8.08 25.62 -26.91
CA TYR A 120 8.48 26.48 -28.02
C TYR A 120 8.54 27.95 -27.61
N LYS A 121 9.35 28.70 -28.34
CA LYS A 121 9.47 30.15 -28.24
C LYS A 121 9.29 30.75 -29.63
N LYS A 122 8.41 31.74 -29.74
CA LYS A 122 8.24 32.53 -30.97
C LYS A 122 9.05 33.82 -30.86
N SER A 123 9.80 34.16 -31.91
CA SER A 123 10.50 35.44 -32.05
C SER A 123 10.38 35.92 -33.50
N ALA A 124 9.45 36.86 -33.75
CA ALA A 124 9.13 37.38 -35.08
C ALA A 124 8.90 36.27 -36.14
N GLN A 125 9.84 36.08 -37.08
CA GLN A 125 9.81 35.06 -38.14
C GLN A 125 10.58 33.78 -37.78
N THR A 126 11.04 33.63 -36.54
CA THR A 126 11.71 32.42 -36.05
C THR A 126 10.87 31.75 -34.97
N VAL A 127 10.80 30.41 -35.01
CA VAL A 127 10.30 29.58 -33.91
C VAL A 127 11.43 28.68 -33.43
N SER A 128 11.83 28.83 -32.17
CA SER A 128 12.70 27.89 -31.49
C SER A 128 11.84 26.84 -30.80
N LEU A 129 12.17 25.57 -30.96
CA LEU A 129 11.38 24.43 -30.49
C LEU A 129 12.29 23.43 -29.78
N LYS A 130 11.85 22.95 -28.62
CA LYS A 130 12.42 21.80 -27.94
C LYS A 130 11.45 20.63 -28.05
N THR A 131 11.79 19.66 -28.90
CA THR A 131 10.94 18.49 -29.15
C THR A 131 10.90 17.57 -27.91
N ARG A 132 9.88 16.72 -27.82
CA ARG A 132 9.87 15.63 -26.85
C ARG A 132 10.51 14.39 -27.46
N GLN A 133 11.01 13.51 -26.60
CA GLN A 133 11.42 12.18 -27.04
C GLN A 133 10.21 11.44 -27.64
N PHE A 134 10.42 10.80 -28.80
CA PHE A 134 9.38 10.01 -29.46
C PHE A 134 9.99 8.83 -30.19
N VAL A 135 9.31 7.69 -30.13
CA VAL A 135 9.69 6.46 -30.84
C VAL A 135 8.82 6.38 -32.09
N PHE A 136 9.40 6.65 -33.24
CA PHE A 136 8.76 6.40 -34.53
C PHE A 136 8.93 4.93 -34.92
N TRP A 137 8.19 4.51 -35.96
CA TRP A 137 8.24 3.15 -36.49
C TRP A 137 9.60 2.82 -37.14
N ASP A 138 10.32 3.82 -37.64
CA ASP A 138 11.64 3.72 -38.25
C ASP A 138 12.77 3.96 -37.25
N LYS A 139 12.63 4.98 -36.38
CA LYS A 139 13.70 5.42 -35.46
C LYS A 139 13.20 6.05 -34.17
N THR A 140 14.03 5.97 -33.14
CA THR A 140 13.82 6.73 -31.90
C THR A 140 14.47 8.11 -32.01
N GLN A 141 13.67 9.17 -31.88
CA GLN A 141 14.16 10.54 -31.80
C GLN A 141 14.30 10.97 -30.35
N GLN A 142 15.52 11.36 -29.98
CA GLN A 142 15.80 12.02 -28.71
C GLN A 142 15.30 13.47 -28.72
N VAL A 143 15.34 14.12 -27.57
CA VAL A 143 15.03 15.54 -27.43
C VAL A 143 15.97 16.36 -28.32
N GLN A 144 15.42 17.19 -29.18
CA GLN A 144 16.18 18.08 -30.06
C GLN A 144 15.77 19.52 -29.85
N HIS A 145 16.76 20.41 -29.89
CA HIS A 145 16.53 21.85 -29.95
C HIS A 145 16.74 22.30 -31.39
N MET A 146 15.68 22.83 -32.00
CA MET A 146 15.69 23.27 -33.39
C MET A 146 15.23 24.72 -33.49
N ARG A 147 15.78 25.44 -34.48
CA ARG A 147 15.42 26.84 -34.73
C ARG A 147 14.94 26.98 -36.17
N ILE A 148 13.63 27.10 -36.33
CA ILE A 148 13.00 27.17 -37.63
C ILE A 148 12.80 28.63 -38.01
N ALA A 149 13.38 29.05 -39.12
CA ALA A 149 13.16 30.37 -39.71
C ALA A 149 12.12 30.27 -40.83
N PHE A 150 11.19 31.22 -40.86
CA PHE A 150 10.10 31.28 -41.81
C PHE A 150 10.24 32.47 -42.75
N SER A 151 9.83 32.27 -43.99
CA SER A 151 9.42 33.31 -44.92
C SER A 151 7.89 33.54 -44.78
N ALA A 152 7.30 34.44 -45.57
CA ALA A 152 5.89 34.81 -45.47
C ALA A 152 4.92 33.60 -45.57
N THR A 153 5.28 32.57 -46.33
CA THR A 153 4.42 31.42 -46.64
C THR A 153 5.11 30.07 -46.47
N GLU A 154 6.40 30.03 -46.18
CA GLU A 154 7.20 28.80 -46.20
C GLU A 154 8.30 28.78 -45.13
N VAL A 155 8.84 27.59 -44.87
CA VAL A 155 10.03 27.39 -44.04
C VAL A 155 11.27 27.75 -44.85
N ARG A 156 12.07 28.68 -44.36
CA ARG A 156 13.33 29.11 -45.00
C ARG A 156 14.51 28.21 -44.60
N SER A 157 14.62 27.89 -43.31
CA SER A 157 15.71 27.06 -42.78
C SER A 157 15.33 26.44 -41.43
N ILE A 158 16.02 25.37 -41.04
CA ILE A 158 15.84 24.62 -39.79
C ILE A 158 17.21 24.39 -39.12
#